data_AF-A0A354HTR1-F1
#
_entry.id   AF-A0A354HTR1-F1
#
_cell.length_a   1.000
_cell.length_b   1.000
_cell.length_c   1.000
_cell.angle_alpha   90.00
_cell.angle_beta   90.00
_cell.angle_gamma   90.00
#
_symmetry.space_group_name_H-M   'P 1'
#
loop_
_entity.id
_entity.type
_entity.pdbx_description
1 polymer ?
#
loop_
_entity_poly.entity_id
_entity_poly.type
_entity_poly.pdbx_seq_one_letter_code
_entity_poly.pdbx_strand_id
1 'polypeptide(L)'
;MQTRNSSVNGFMLEPVFSCDVMPGKKATGAITFAADDLEACGIDTITDLEFSFYIFNADSWNVILESDIIHVKTSAANSHKQVYNSAGVILFDTEDITIVYQGMSEDPLGLAANLYIENNSNEGITLEAMNTSVNGFMIEPAFICDVMPGKRALDTLLFYLDELDACGIEKITEIELNFHIINLETWDTIIDTEKIKIEVD
;
A
#
# COMPACT_ATOMS: atom_id res chain seq x y z
N MET A 1 0.94 -21.77 1.10
CA MET A 1 2.05 -20.84 1.37
C MET A 1 1.87 -19.60 0.53
N GLN A 2 2.09 -18.43 1.12
CA GLN A 2 1.99 -17.11 0.47
C GLN A 2 3.24 -16.28 0.80
N THR A 3 3.40 -15.14 0.12
CA THR A 3 4.36 -14.10 0.52
C THR A 3 3.63 -13.00 1.28
N ARG A 4 4.36 -12.30 2.15
CA ARG A 4 3.90 -11.08 2.82
C ARG A 4 5.00 -10.01 2.74
N ASN A 5 4.63 -8.77 3.05
CA ASN A 5 5.56 -7.64 3.14
C ASN A 5 6.43 -7.52 1.88
N SER A 6 5.81 -7.75 0.72
CA SER A 6 6.52 -7.83 -0.54
C SER A 6 6.84 -6.44 -1.05
N SER A 7 8.08 -6.21 -1.48
CA SER A 7 8.49 -4.97 -2.13
C SER A 7 9.41 -5.21 -3.32
N VAL A 8 9.36 -4.30 -4.29
CA VAL A 8 10.21 -4.28 -5.48
C VAL A 8 10.82 -2.88 -5.58
N ASN A 9 12.15 -2.81 -5.65
CA ASN A 9 12.90 -1.55 -5.72
C ASN A 9 12.52 -0.51 -4.64
N GLY A 10 12.06 -0.98 -3.47
CA GLY A 10 11.61 -0.16 -2.35
C GLY A 10 10.13 0.24 -2.35
N PHE A 11 9.34 -0.13 -3.36
CA PHE A 11 7.88 0.00 -3.35
C PHE A 11 7.21 -1.26 -2.83
N MET A 12 6.31 -1.13 -1.88
CA MET A 12 5.38 -2.18 -1.45
C MET A 12 4.47 -2.55 -2.62
N LEU A 13 4.45 -3.82 -2.98
CA LEU A 13 3.63 -4.35 -4.07
C LEU A 13 3.13 -5.73 -3.68
N GLU A 14 1.85 -6.01 -3.96
CA GLU A 14 1.25 -7.31 -3.64
C GLU A 14 1.42 -8.28 -4.81
N PRO A 15 2.23 -9.34 -4.68
CA PRO A 15 2.37 -10.32 -5.73
C PRO A 15 1.25 -11.36 -5.66
N VAL A 16 0.95 -11.95 -6.81
CA VAL A 16 0.22 -13.22 -6.86
C VAL A 16 1.20 -14.36 -6.59
N PHE A 17 1.07 -14.98 -5.42
CA PHE A 17 1.76 -16.22 -5.10
C PHE A 17 0.93 -17.09 -4.15
N SER A 18 0.63 -18.31 -4.58
CA SER A 18 0.09 -19.36 -3.70
C SER A 18 0.61 -20.72 -4.14
N CYS A 19 0.97 -21.55 -3.16
CA CYS A 19 1.45 -22.90 -3.41
C CYS A 19 1.04 -23.85 -2.28
N ASP A 20 0.46 -25.00 -2.68
CA ASP A 20 0.13 -26.12 -1.80
C ASP A 20 1.11 -27.27 -2.02
N VAL A 21 1.70 -27.74 -0.93
CA VAL A 21 2.72 -28.80 -0.98
C VAL A 21 2.37 -29.89 0.04
N MET A 22 2.03 -31.07 -0.46
CA MET A 22 1.77 -32.25 0.39
C MET A 22 3.06 -32.74 1.08
N PRO A 23 2.94 -33.42 2.24
CA PRO A 23 4.09 -34.01 2.93
C PRO A 23 4.97 -34.88 2.02
N GLY A 24 6.27 -34.58 2.00
CA GLY A 24 7.27 -35.29 1.19
C GLY A 24 7.20 -35.02 -0.32
N LYS A 25 6.41 -34.05 -0.78
CA LYS A 25 6.33 -33.63 -2.18
C LYS A 25 7.10 -32.33 -2.44
N LYS A 26 7.25 -31.99 -3.72
CA LYS A 26 7.90 -30.77 -4.20
C LYS A 26 6.93 -30.02 -5.09
N ALA A 27 7.05 -28.71 -5.12
CA ALA A 27 6.35 -27.84 -6.06
C ALA A 27 7.30 -26.77 -6.62
N THR A 28 6.90 -26.16 -7.72
CA THR A 28 7.53 -24.96 -8.27
C THR A 28 6.43 -23.93 -8.42
N GLY A 29 6.70 -22.69 -8.03
CA GLY A 29 5.78 -21.58 -8.14
C GLY A 29 6.50 -20.31 -8.56
N ALA A 30 5.74 -19.34 -9.03
CA ALA A 30 6.24 -18.03 -9.42
C ALA A 30 5.58 -16.97 -8.55
N ILE A 31 6.39 -16.09 -7.96
CA ILE A 31 5.92 -14.84 -7.36
C ILE A 31 5.78 -13.85 -8.50
N THR A 32 4.54 -13.45 -8.80
CA THR A 32 4.23 -12.64 -9.99
C THR A 32 3.67 -11.29 -9.56
N PHE A 33 4.29 -10.21 -10.03
CA PHE A 33 3.79 -8.84 -9.84
C PHE A 33 3.04 -8.40 -11.10
N ALA A 34 1.98 -7.61 -10.94
CA ALA A 34 1.27 -7.06 -12.09
C ALA A 34 2.15 -6.05 -12.81
N ALA A 35 2.07 -6.03 -14.15
CA ALA A 35 2.86 -5.10 -14.95
C ALA A 35 2.42 -3.65 -14.71
N ASP A 36 1.12 -3.43 -14.56
CA ASP A 36 0.54 -2.11 -14.34
C ASP A 36 1.01 -1.51 -13.00
N ASP A 37 1.14 -2.34 -11.94
CA ASP A 37 1.68 -1.90 -10.64
C ASP A 37 3.15 -1.48 -10.74
N LEU A 38 3.95 -2.25 -11.49
CA LEU A 38 5.35 -1.91 -11.76
C LEU A 38 5.46 -0.61 -12.57
N GLU A 39 4.62 -0.45 -13.59
CA GLU A 39 4.57 0.77 -14.42
C GLU A 39 4.17 1.99 -13.59
N ALA A 40 3.16 1.87 -12.73
CA ALA A 40 2.72 2.94 -11.83
C ALA A 40 3.85 3.40 -10.89
N CYS A 41 4.66 2.46 -10.41
CA CYS A 41 5.84 2.74 -9.58
C CYS A 41 7.04 3.27 -10.39
N GLY A 42 6.96 3.30 -11.73
CA GLY A 42 8.08 3.66 -12.60
C GLY A 42 9.22 2.63 -12.55
N ILE A 43 8.90 1.35 -12.36
CA ILE A 43 9.85 0.23 -12.29
C ILE A 43 9.94 -0.42 -13.69
N ASP A 44 10.99 -0.07 -14.45
CA ASP A 44 11.31 -0.72 -15.72
C ASP A 44 12.27 -1.93 -15.56
N THR A 45 13.01 -1.95 -14.46
CA THR A 45 14.07 -2.90 -14.16
C THR A 45 14.00 -3.27 -12.69
N ILE A 46 13.74 -4.55 -12.40
CA ILE A 46 13.75 -5.06 -11.03
C ILE A 46 15.20 -5.25 -10.57
N THR A 47 15.66 -4.43 -9.63
CA THR A 47 17.01 -4.48 -9.05
C THR A 47 17.06 -5.32 -7.78
N ASP A 48 16.00 -5.23 -6.98
CA ASP A 48 15.85 -5.92 -5.71
C ASP A 48 14.39 -6.26 -5.42
N LEU A 49 14.20 -7.33 -4.66
CA LEU A 49 12.92 -7.74 -4.11
C LEU A 49 13.10 -8.09 -2.64
N GLU A 50 12.09 -7.81 -1.85
CA GLU A 50 11.98 -8.24 -0.46
C GLU A 50 10.62 -8.89 -0.22
N PHE A 51 10.56 -9.93 0.61
CA PHE A 51 9.31 -10.58 1.04
C PHE A 51 9.59 -11.53 2.20
N SER A 52 8.58 -11.86 3.00
CA SER A 52 8.61 -13.01 3.92
C SER A 52 7.72 -14.14 3.38
N PHE A 53 8.04 -15.40 3.72
CA PHE A 53 7.13 -16.51 3.49
C PHE A 53 6.20 -16.68 4.68
N TYR A 54 4.90 -16.68 4.39
CA TYR A 54 3.85 -17.04 5.33
C TYR A 54 3.33 -18.44 5.01
N ILE A 55 3.68 -19.39 5.87
CA ILE A 55 3.35 -20.81 5.72
C ILE A 55 2.31 -21.18 6.77
N PHE A 56 1.18 -21.70 6.31
CA PHE A 56 0.08 -22.14 7.15
C PHE A 56 -0.43 -23.49 6.70
N ASN A 57 -1.10 -24.19 7.62
CA ASN A 57 -1.77 -25.44 7.31
C ASN A 57 -3.06 -25.15 6.52
N ALA A 58 -3.21 -25.72 5.32
CA ALA A 58 -4.32 -25.41 4.42
C ALA A 58 -5.71 -25.79 4.97
N ASP A 59 -5.79 -26.77 5.88
CA ASP A 59 -7.08 -27.21 6.45
C ASP A 59 -7.49 -26.37 7.66
N SER A 60 -6.53 -26.02 8.52
CA SER A 60 -6.79 -25.33 9.80
C SER A 60 -6.46 -23.85 9.81
N TRP A 61 -5.77 -23.35 8.79
CA TRP A 61 -5.25 -21.97 8.70
C TRP A 61 -4.25 -21.58 9.79
N ASN A 62 -3.83 -22.54 10.62
CA ASN A 62 -2.82 -22.31 11.64
C ASN A 62 -1.47 -22.02 10.98
N VAL A 63 -0.82 -20.94 11.45
CA VAL A 63 0.53 -20.58 11.05
C VAL A 63 1.50 -21.67 11.47
N ILE A 64 2.31 -22.12 10.52
CA ILE A 64 3.39 -23.08 10.73
C ILE A 64 4.71 -22.32 10.87
N LEU A 65 4.93 -21.33 10.00
CA LEU A 65 6.14 -20.53 9.96
C LEU A 65 5.84 -19.19 9.27
N GLU A 66 6.37 -18.13 9.86
CA GLU A 66 6.63 -16.88 9.17
C GLU A 66 8.16 -16.69 9.14
N SER A 67 8.72 -16.46 7.96
CA SER A 67 10.17 -16.27 7.83
C SER A 67 10.56 -14.83 8.15
N ASP A 68 11.83 -14.63 8.49
CA ASP A 68 12.45 -13.30 8.36
C ASP A 68 12.31 -12.78 6.91
N ILE A 69 12.46 -11.46 6.73
CA ILE A 69 12.47 -10.84 5.41
C ILE A 69 13.63 -11.40 4.58
N ILE A 70 13.29 -11.91 3.40
CA ILE A 70 14.23 -12.43 2.42
C ILE A 70 14.55 -11.29 1.45
N HIS A 71 15.84 -10.96 1.32
CA HIS A 71 16.32 -9.98 0.36
C HIS A 71 16.89 -10.68 -0.88
N VAL A 72 16.32 -10.39 -2.04
CA VAL A 72 16.78 -10.91 -3.33
C VAL A 72 17.33 -9.76 -4.15
N LYS A 73 18.63 -9.82 -4.50
CA LYS A 73 19.23 -8.93 -5.49
C LYS A 73 19.24 -9.62 -6.84
N THR A 74 18.78 -8.95 -7.89
CA THR A 74 18.82 -9.50 -9.25
C THR A 74 20.21 -9.28 -9.87
N SER A 75 20.44 -9.83 -11.06
CA SER A 75 21.63 -9.49 -11.86
C SER A 75 21.71 -8.00 -12.24
N ALA A 76 20.63 -7.25 -12.09
CA ALA A 76 20.53 -5.82 -12.38
C ALA A 76 20.72 -4.92 -11.14
N ALA A 77 21.02 -5.47 -9.95
CA ALA A 77 21.05 -4.71 -8.69
C ALA A 77 21.93 -3.44 -8.67
N ASN A 78 22.89 -3.31 -9.59
CA ASN A 78 23.77 -2.13 -9.71
C ASN A 78 23.61 -1.38 -11.06
N SER A 79 22.62 -1.73 -11.88
CA SER A 79 22.43 -1.10 -13.19
C SER A 79 21.53 0.14 -13.16
N HIS A 80 20.71 0.28 -12.13
CA HIS A 80 19.72 1.34 -12.00
C HIS A 80 19.54 1.71 -10.53
N LYS A 81 19.19 2.97 -10.27
CA LYS A 81 18.71 3.43 -8.95
C LYS A 81 17.28 3.91 -9.14
N GLN A 82 16.35 3.29 -8.42
CA GLN A 82 14.93 3.66 -8.48
C GLN A 82 14.76 5.15 -8.18
N VAL A 83 13.99 5.81 -9.04
CA VAL A 83 13.54 7.18 -8.83
C VAL A 83 12.13 7.10 -8.27
N TYR A 84 11.90 7.74 -7.12
CA TYR A 84 10.60 7.83 -6.49
C TYR A 84 9.94 9.15 -6.92
N ASN A 85 8.76 9.06 -7.53
CA ASN A 85 8.00 10.25 -7.91
C ASN A 85 7.07 10.67 -6.76
N SER A 86 7.57 11.52 -5.88
CA SER A 86 6.80 12.10 -4.77
C SER A 86 6.13 13.45 -5.11
N ALA A 87 5.96 13.77 -6.40
CA ALA A 87 5.29 15.00 -6.80
C ALA A 87 3.79 14.94 -6.46
N GLY A 88 3.22 16.06 -6.01
CA GLY A 88 1.80 16.19 -5.65
C GLY A 88 1.58 17.23 -4.57
N VAL A 89 0.42 17.15 -3.91
CA VAL A 89 0.08 17.97 -2.74
C VAL A 89 0.48 17.22 -1.47
N ILE A 90 1.40 17.79 -0.69
CA ILE A 90 1.81 17.22 0.59
C ILE A 90 0.62 17.31 1.56
N LEU A 91 0.15 16.15 2.04
CA LEU A 91 -0.93 16.05 3.03
C LEU A 91 -0.36 16.01 4.46
N PHE A 92 0.78 15.33 4.62
CA PHE A 92 1.47 15.16 5.88
C PHE A 92 2.96 14.95 5.61
N ASP A 93 3.83 15.59 6.37
CA ASP A 93 5.29 15.48 6.18
C ASP A 93 6.03 15.66 7.50
N THR A 94 6.83 14.66 7.83
CA THR A 94 7.66 14.56 9.02
C THR A 94 9.01 13.94 8.65
N GLU A 95 9.95 13.86 9.60
CA GLU A 95 11.22 13.15 9.36
C GLU A 95 11.00 11.66 9.04
N ASP A 96 9.99 11.04 9.65
CA ASP A 96 9.73 9.61 9.60
C ASP A 96 8.70 9.20 8.54
N ILE A 97 7.70 10.04 8.26
CA ILE A 97 6.56 9.70 7.40
C ILE A 97 6.19 10.88 6.51
N THR A 98 5.97 10.59 5.22
CA THR A 98 5.48 11.56 4.22
C THR A 98 4.28 10.96 3.48
N ILE A 99 3.22 11.75 3.31
CA ILE A 99 1.99 11.38 2.57
C ILE A 99 1.69 12.48 1.56
N VAL A 100 1.56 12.11 0.29
CA VAL A 100 1.35 13.03 -0.83
C VAL A 100 0.13 12.60 -1.63
N TYR A 101 -0.80 13.52 -1.87
CA TYR A 101 -1.89 13.35 -2.80
C TYR A 101 -1.43 13.63 -4.24
N GLN A 102 -1.68 12.68 -5.14
CA GLN A 102 -1.22 12.73 -6.53
C GLN A 102 -2.34 12.96 -7.55
N GLY A 103 -3.56 13.29 -7.10
CA GLY A 103 -4.71 13.54 -7.97
C GLY A 103 -5.76 12.43 -7.92
N MET A 104 -6.89 12.66 -8.61
CA MET A 104 -7.96 11.67 -8.73
C MET A 104 -7.73 10.73 -9.92
N SER A 105 -8.25 9.51 -9.81
CA SER A 105 -8.42 8.57 -10.92
C SER A 105 -9.80 7.91 -10.86
N GLU A 106 -10.23 7.39 -12.01
CA GLU A 106 -11.39 6.50 -12.08
C GLU A 106 -10.97 5.09 -11.67
N ASP A 107 -11.82 4.41 -10.92
CA ASP A 107 -11.72 2.99 -10.59
C ASP A 107 -13.01 2.29 -11.04
N PRO A 108 -12.98 1.02 -11.50
CA PRO A 108 -14.20 0.29 -11.85
C PRO A 108 -15.28 0.27 -10.75
N LEU A 109 -14.91 0.45 -9.50
CA LEU A 109 -15.79 0.45 -8.33
C LEU A 109 -16.16 1.87 -7.84
N GLY A 110 -15.53 2.93 -8.36
CA GLY A 110 -15.79 4.29 -7.91
C GLY A 110 -14.74 5.33 -8.31
N LEU A 111 -14.51 6.30 -7.43
CA LEU A 111 -13.51 7.36 -7.62
C LEU A 111 -12.40 7.21 -6.58
N ALA A 112 -11.15 7.29 -7.02
CA ALA A 112 -9.98 7.08 -6.17
C ALA A 112 -9.14 8.36 -6.05
N ALA A 113 -8.76 8.72 -4.82
CA ALA A 113 -7.72 9.72 -4.58
C ALA A 113 -6.37 9.00 -4.42
N ASN A 114 -5.44 9.24 -5.34
CA ASN A 114 -4.14 8.56 -5.37
C ASN A 114 -3.18 9.15 -4.33
N LEU A 115 -2.52 8.27 -3.58
CA LEU A 115 -1.56 8.62 -2.54
C LEU A 115 -0.19 8.00 -2.84
N TYR A 116 0.85 8.80 -2.63
CA TYR A 116 2.22 8.32 -2.43
C TYR A 116 2.54 8.41 -0.93
N ILE A 117 2.97 7.29 -0.36
CA ILE A 117 3.27 7.16 1.07
C ILE A 117 4.71 6.70 1.23
N GLU A 118 5.45 7.32 2.13
CA GLU A 118 6.84 6.98 2.43
C GLU A 118 7.02 6.77 3.94
N ASN A 119 7.60 5.63 4.31
CA ASN A 119 7.98 5.32 5.69
C ASN A 119 9.51 5.29 5.79
N ASN A 120 10.08 6.36 6.34
CA ASN A 120 11.50 6.50 6.64
C ASN A 120 11.86 6.10 8.07
N SER A 121 10.87 5.70 8.89
CA SER A 121 11.10 5.18 10.23
C SER A 121 11.75 3.78 10.22
N ASN A 122 12.09 3.28 11.42
CA ASN A 122 12.62 1.93 11.62
C ASN A 122 11.53 0.89 11.93
N GLU A 123 10.26 1.28 11.96
CA GLU A 123 9.12 0.43 12.34
C GLU A 123 8.16 0.30 11.14
N GLY A 124 7.47 -0.83 11.00
CA GLY A 124 6.38 -0.95 10.03
C GLY A 124 5.20 -0.10 10.47
N ILE A 125 4.50 0.53 9.52
CA ILE A 125 3.31 1.35 9.81
C ILE A 125 2.10 0.84 9.03
N THR A 126 0.92 1.00 9.63
CA THR A 126 -0.37 0.92 8.94
C THR A 126 -0.98 2.32 8.95
N LEU A 127 -1.40 2.78 7.78
CA LEU A 127 -2.16 4.02 7.58
C LEU A 127 -3.64 3.69 7.39
N GLU A 128 -4.49 4.32 8.19
CA GLU A 128 -5.94 4.31 8.01
C GLU A 128 -6.45 5.75 7.80
N ALA A 129 -7.50 5.92 7.01
CA ALA A 129 -8.22 7.18 6.88
C ALA A 129 -9.42 7.16 7.83
N MET A 130 -9.57 8.21 8.62
CA MET A 130 -10.64 8.33 9.61
C MET A 130 -11.37 9.67 9.47
N ASN A 131 -12.61 9.69 9.98
CA ASN A 131 -13.49 10.86 9.98
C ASN A 131 -13.60 11.47 8.59
N THR A 132 -13.71 10.62 7.56
CA THR A 132 -13.63 11.07 6.18
C THR A 132 -14.96 11.69 5.76
N SER A 133 -14.89 12.81 5.05
CA SER A 133 -16.03 13.39 4.37
C SER A 133 -15.67 13.82 2.95
N VAL A 134 -16.63 13.70 2.05
CA VAL A 134 -16.52 14.04 0.64
C VAL A 134 -17.63 15.05 0.32
N ASN A 135 -17.24 16.25 -0.14
CA ASN A 135 -18.16 17.36 -0.38
C ASN A 135 -19.13 17.63 0.80
N GLY A 136 -18.65 17.45 2.04
CA GLY A 136 -19.44 17.64 3.27
C GLY A 136 -20.33 16.47 3.69
N PHE A 137 -20.33 15.36 2.97
CA PHE A 137 -21.02 14.12 3.36
C PHE A 137 -20.03 13.13 3.99
N MET A 138 -20.39 12.52 5.11
CA MET A 138 -19.57 11.47 5.73
C MET A 138 -19.60 10.23 4.85
N ILE A 139 -18.47 9.94 4.20
CA ILE A 139 -18.27 8.78 3.33
C ILE A 139 -16.87 8.26 3.65
N GLU A 140 -16.78 7.02 4.11
CA GLU A 140 -15.50 6.41 4.44
C GLU A 140 -14.92 5.72 3.20
N PRO A 141 -13.65 5.95 2.87
CA PRO A 141 -13.02 5.26 1.76
C PRO A 141 -12.67 3.83 2.14
N ALA A 142 -12.63 2.94 1.15
CA ALA A 142 -11.88 1.69 1.29
C ALA A 142 -10.39 2.02 1.25
N PHE A 143 -9.75 2.03 2.42
CA PHE A 143 -8.32 2.32 2.54
C PHE A 143 -7.72 1.73 3.81
N ILE A 144 -6.64 0.98 3.62
CA ILE A 144 -5.69 0.57 4.65
C ILE A 144 -4.37 0.30 3.93
N CYS A 145 -3.29 0.94 4.38
CA CYS A 145 -2.01 0.86 3.68
C CYS A 145 -0.89 0.50 4.65
N ASP A 146 -0.29 -0.67 4.45
CA ASP A 146 0.87 -1.13 5.22
C ASP A 146 2.16 -0.76 4.50
N VAL A 147 3.08 -0.09 5.21
CA VAL A 147 4.37 0.33 4.66
C VAL A 147 5.50 -0.09 5.59
N MET A 148 6.35 -0.99 5.12
CA MET A 148 7.52 -1.48 5.87
C MET A 148 8.60 -0.41 6.04
N PRO A 149 9.54 -0.56 6.99
CA PRO A 149 10.64 0.38 7.21
C PRO A 149 11.43 0.69 5.94
N GLY A 150 11.66 1.97 5.67
CA GLY A 150 12.39 2.44 4.49
C GLY A 150 11.70 2.15 3.15
N LYS A 151 10.40 1.84 3.14
CA LYS A 151 9.62 1.54 1.93
C LYS A 151 8.65 2.65 1.57
N ARG A 152 8.10 2.55 0.37
CA ARG A 152 7.09 3.43 -0.19
C ARG A 152 5.88 2.63 -0.65
N ALA A 153 4.71 3.23 -0.68
CA ALA A 153 3.52 2.65 -1.28
C ALA A 153 2.85 3.66 -2.21
N LEU A 154 2.26 3.14 -3.29
CA LEU A 154 1.25 3.83 -4.07
C LEU A 154 -0.08 3.15 -3.75
N ASP A 155 -1.03 3.90 -3.23
CA ASP A 155 -2.33 3.37 -2.80
C ASP A 155 -3.41 4.43 -3.00
N THR A 156 -4.68 4.07 -2.83
CA THR A 156 -5.80 4.95 -3.15
C THR A 156 -6.85 4.98 -2.04
N LEU A 157 -7.36 6.17 -1.73
CA LEU A 157 -8.62 6.29 -1.00
C LEU A 157 -9.74 6.03 -2.01
N LEU A 158 -10.28 4.81 -2.03
CA LEU A 158 -11.37 4.45 -2.95
C LEU A 158 -12.73 4.78 -2.35
N PHE A 159 -13.46 5.67 -3.00
CA PHE A 159 -14.84 6.00 -2.66
C PHE A 159 -15.80 5.28 -3.61
N TYR A 160 -16.63 4.38 -3.07
CA TYR A 160 -17.51 3.55 -3.88
C TYR A 160 -18.60 4.37 -4.56
N LEU A 161 -18.91 3.98 -5.81
CA LEU A 161 -19.88 4.70 -6.63
C LEU A 161 -21.28 4.73 -6.01
N ASP A 162 -21.70 3.65 -5.34
CA ASP A 162 -23.02 3.57 -4.72
C ASP A 162 -23.19 4.53 -3.53
N GLU A 163 -22.14 4.74 -2.74
CA GLU A 163 -22.13 5.73 -1.65
C GLU A 163 -22.13 7.17 -2.18
N LEU A 164 -21.37 7.43 -3.24
CA LEU A 164 -21.34 8.73 -3.93
C LEU A 164 -22.72 9.05 -4.55
N ASP A 165 -23.32 8.09 -5.25
CA ASP A 165 -24.64 8.22 -5.87
C ASP A 165 -25.73 8.45 -4.83
N ALA A 166 -25.68 7.76 -3.68
CA ALA A 166 -26.62 7.93 -2.59
C ALA A 166 -26.59 9.36 -1.99
N CYS A 167 -25.43 10.02 -2.05
CA CYS A 167 -25.25 11.40 -1.63
C CYS A 167 -25.48 12.43 -2.76
N GLY A 168 -25.73 11.97 -3.99
CA GLY A 168 -25.87 12.84 -5.16
C GLY A 168 -24.57 13.50 -5.60
N ILE A 169 -23.43 12.85 -5.36
CA ILE A 169 -22.09 13.36 -5.68
C ILE A 169 -21.64 12.80 -7.03
N GLU A 170 -21.69 13.63 -8.07
CA GLU A 170 -21.18 13.27 -9.41
C GLU A 170 -19.68 13.58 -9.58
N LYS A 171 -19.16 14.58 -8.84
CA LYS A 171 -17.75 14.97 -8.82
C LYS A 171 -17.31 15.22 -7.38
N ILE A 172 -16.17 14.64 -7.00
CA ILE A 172 -15.48 14.99 -5.76
C ILE A 172 -14.73 16.31 -5.99
N THR A 173 -15.06 17.32 -5.19
CA THR A 173 -14.38 18.64 -5.19
C THR A 173 -13.61 18.88 -3.90
N GLU A 174 -13.98 18.20 -2.83
CA GLU A 174 -13.39 18.36 -1.51
C GLU A 174 -13.38 17.01 -0.79
N ILE A 175 -12.24 16.67 -0.18
CA ILE A 175 -12.12 15.55 0.76
C ILE A 175 -11.55 16.11 2.06
N GLU A 176 -12.14 15.73 3.19
CA GLU A 176 -11.61 16.04 4.51
C GLU A 176 -11.42 14.73 5.28
N LEU A 177 -10.27 14.54 5.95
CA LEU A 177 -9.97 13.32 6.71
C LEU A 177 -8.89 13.57 7.76
N ASN A 178 -8.66 12.63 8.66
CA ASN A 178 -7.40 12.51 9.39
C ASN A 178 -6.81 11.12 9.15
N PHE A 179 -5.48 11.03 9.12
CA PHE A 179 -4.81 9.73 9.09
C PHE A 179 -4.59 9.24 10.53
N HIS A 180 -4.96 8.00 10.77
CA HIS A 180 -4.56 7.24 11.95
C HIS A 180 -3.39 6.35 11.55
N ILE A 181 -2.24 6.59 12.14
CA ILE A 181 -1.01 5.86 11.84
C ILE A 181 -0.66 5.03 13.07
N ILE A 182 -0.57 3.71 12.86
CA ILE A 182 -0.29 2.75 13.93
C ILE A 182 0.94 1.91 13.57
N ASN A 183 1.58 1.37 14.60
CA ASN A 183 2.63 0.39 14.44
C ASN A 183 2.04 -0.92 13.89
N LEU A 184 2.61 -1.42 12.80
CA LEU A 184 2.12 -2.61 12.08
C LEU A 184 2.16 -3.89 12.93
N GLU A 185 3.07 -3.97 13.91
CA GLU A 185 3.23 -5.16 14.74
C GLU A 185 2.49 -5.04 16.08
N THR A 186 2.62 -3.91 16.77
CA THR A 186 2.06 -3.72 18.12
C THR A 186 0.64 -3.18 18.12
N TRP A 187 0.20 -2.59 17.01
CA TRP A 187 -1.08 -1.87 16.88
C TRP A 187 -1.19 -0.63 17.76
N ASP A 188 -0.07 -0.17 18.34
CA ASP A 188 -0.05 1.08 19.09
C ASP A 188 -0.15 2.26 18.13
N THR A 189 -0.92 3.27 18.53
CA THR A 189 -0.98 4.55 17.81
C THR A 189 0.37 5.23 17.84
N ILE A 190 0.91 5.50 16.64
CA ILE A 190 2.11 6.32 16.45
C ILE A 190 1.68 7.79 16.40
N ILE A 191 0.71 8.10 15.55
CA ILE A 191 0.19 9.46 15.40
C ILE A 191 -1.24 9.48 14.86
N ASP A 192 -2.04 10.38 15.40
CA ASP A 192 -3.26 10.87 14.79
C ASP A 192 -2.97 12.24 14.17
N THR A 193 -3.17 12.39 12.86
CA THR A 193 -2.97 13.70 12.23
C THR A 193 -4.07 14.67 12.66
N GLU A 194 -3.77 15.97 12.56
CA GLU A 194 -4.85 16.95 12.50
C GLU A 194 -5.72 16.70 11.26
N LYS A 195 -6.89 17.34 11.22
CA LYS A 195 -7.77 17.30 10.05
C LYS A 195 -7.06 17.87 8.83
N ILE A 196 -6.99 17.07 7.78
CA ILE A 196 -6.45 17.41 6.47
C ILE A 196 -7.61 17.71 5.53
N LYS A 197 -7.42 18.70 4.66
CA LYS A 197 -8.35 19.07 3.60
C LYS A 197 -7.64 18.96 2.25
N ILE A 198 -8.26 18.23 1.33
CA ILE A 198 -7.82 18.07 -0.06
C ILE A 198 -8.84 18.79 -0.95
N GLU A 199 -8.38 19.81 -1.67
CA GLU A 199 -9.15 20.46 -2.72
C GLU A 199 -8.87 19.74 -4.03
N VAL A 200 -9.92 19.33 -4.74
CA VAL A 200 -9.84 18.57 -5.99
C VAL A 200 -10.23 19.48 -7.16
N ASP A 201 -9.30 19.68 -8.10
CA ASP A 201 -9.47 20.54 -9.28
C ASP A 201 -10.50 19.99 -10.30
#